data_AF-A0A8I1ABW0-F1
#
_entry.id   AF-A0A8I1ABW0-F1
#
_cell.length_a   1.000
_cell.length_b   1.000
_cell.length_c   1.000
_cell.angle_alpha   90.00
_cell.angle_beta   90.00
_cell.angle_gamma   90.00
#
_symmetry.space_group_name_H-M   'P 1'
#
loop_
_entity.id
_entity.type
_entity.pdbx_description
1 polymer ?
#
loop_
_entity_poly.entity_id
_entity_poly.type
_entity_poly.pdbx_seq_one_letter_code
_entity_poly.pdbx_strand_id
1 'polypeptide(L)' 'MAFDLHREEAERYDCMECGNSQSVYIMGDRGFCSTPGCLSNDPIQFVYLPHWRKPKTCHADREITLE' A
#
# COMPACT_ATOMS: atom_id res chain seq x y z
N MET A 1 12.47 14.59 29.99
CA MET A 1 11.81 13.47 29.29
C MET A 1 11.86 13.81 27.83
N ALA A 2 12.76 13.18 27.09
CA ALA A 2 12.91 13.39 25.65
C ALA A 2 11.66 12.81 24.99
N PHE A 3 10.88 13.64 24.31
CA PHE A 3 9.84 13.15 23.40
C PHE A 3 10.58 12.59 22.20
N ASP A 4 10.62 11.26 22.09
CA ASP A 4 11.18 10.56 20.95
C ASP A 4 10.47 11.03 19.67
N LEU A 5 11.18 11.87 18.91
CA LEU A 5 10.84 12.37 17.58
C LEU A 5 11.00 11.25 16.53
N HIS A 6 10.42 10.08 16.78
CA HIS A 6 10.21 9.07 15.75
C HIS A 6 8.73 9.06 15.45
N ARG A 7 8.33 10.12 14.73
CA ARG A 7 7.18 10.12 13.84
C ARG A 7 7.36 8.91 12.93
N GLU A 8 6.84 7.76 13.37
CA GLU A 8 6.71 6.57 12.55
C GLU A 8 6.17 7.07 11.22
N GLU A 9 6.99 6.98 10.17
CA GLU A 9 6.50 7.15 8.82
C GLU A 9 5.40 6.09 8.69
N ALA A 10 4.14 6.50 8.80
CA ALA A 10 2.99 5.60 8.72
C ALA A 10 3.25 4.66 7.54
N GLU A 11 3.34 3.36 7.84
CA GLU A 11 3.92 2.39 6.92
C GLU A 11 3.24 2.50 5.55
N ARG A 12 4.05 2.76 4.51
CA ARG A 12 3.55 2.97 3.15
C ARG A 12 3.83 1.78 2.25
N TYR A 13 2.91 1.54 1.33
CA TYR A 13 2.95 0.43 0.40
C TYR A 13 2.98 0.94 -1.04
N ASP A 14 3.51 0.10 -1.93
CA ASP A 14 3.51 0.42 -3.36
C ASP A 14 2.14 0.06 -3.94
N CYS A 15 1.60 0.92 -4.80
CA CYS A 15 0.33 0.71 -5.45
C CYS A 15 0.55 -0.05 -6.77
N MET A 16 -0.11 -1.19 -6.94
CA MET A 16 -0.11 -1.94 -8.20
C MET A 16 -1.15 -1.44 -9.20
N GLU A 17 -2.09 -0.57 -8.79
CA GLU A 17 -3.06 0.02 -9.72
C GLU A 17 -2.41 1.10 -10.59
N CYS A 18 -1.71 2.04 -9.95
CA CYS A 18 -1.03 3.14 -10.64
C CYS A 18 0.48 2.96 -10.76
N GLY A 19 1.05 1.90 -10.16
CA GLY A 19 2.49 1.63 -10.15
C GLY A 19 3.32 2.52 -9.22
N ASN A 20 2.70 3.45 -8.50
CA ASN A 20 3.42 4.44 -7.70
C ASN A 20 3.94 3.84 -6.38
N SER A 21 5.23 4.00 -6.11
CA SER A 21 5.91 3.48 -4.93
C SER A 21 5.58 4.28 -3.68
N GLN A 22 5.49 3.61 -2.52
CA GLN A 22 5.28 4.26 -1.21
C GLN A 22 4.10 5.27 -1.21
N SER A 23 3.06 4.97 -1.97
CA SER A 23 1.95 5.88 -2.25
C SER A 23 0.69 5.51 -1.48
N VAL A 24 0.59 4.27 -0.98
CA VAL A 24 -0.58 3.76 -0.29
C VAL A 24 -0.35 3.77 1.22
N TYR A 25 -1.25 4.41 1.96
CA TYR A 25 -1.37 4.22 3.41
C TYR A 25 -2.61 3.37 3.71
N ILE A 26 -2.56 2.64 4.83
CA ILE A 26 -3.56 1.63 5.18
C ILE A 26 -4.28 2.03 6.47
N MET A 27 -5.61 1.91 6.46
CA MET A 27 -6.45 2.06 7.65
C MET A 27 -7.42 0.88 7.72
N GLY A 28 -7.14 -0.07 8.62
CA GLY A 28 -7.89 -1.32 8.69
C GLY A 28 -7.62 -2.21 7.47
N ASP A 29 -8.67 -2.58 6.75
CA ASP A 29 -8.64 -3.36 5.50
C ASP A 29 -8.69 -2.48 4.24
N ARG A 30 -8.57 -1.15 4.41
CA ARG A 30 -8.72 -0.18 3.32
C ARG A 30 -7.43 0.58 3.01
N GLY A 31 -7.20 0.79 1.72
CA GLY A 31 -6.05 1.53 1.19
C GLY A 31 -6.43 2.90 0.64
N PHE A 32 -5.48 3.82 0.75
CA PHE A 32 -5.59 5.18 0.24
C PHE A 32 -4.30 5.55 -0.48
N CYS A 33 -4.38 5.72 -1.79
CA CYS A 33 -3.27 6.09 -2.63
C CYS A 33 -3.19 7.61 -2.77
N SER A 34 -1.98 8.16 -2.74
CA SER A 34 -1.74 9.60 -3.00
C SER A 34 -1.99 10.01 -4.44
N THR A 35 -2.08 9.07 -5.38
CA THR A 35 -2.39 9.35 -6.79
C THR A 35 -3.88 9.68 -6.95
N PRO A 36 -4.24 10.86 -7.50
CA PRO A 36 -5.63 11.24 -7.72
C PRO A 36 -6.40 10.21 -8.57
N GLY A 37 -7.58 9.80 -8.11
CA GLY A 37 -8.45 8.84 -8.81
C GLY A 37 -8.01 7.38 -8.74
N CYS A 38 -7.00 7.06 -7.92
CA CYS A 38 -6.60 5.69 -7.61
C CYS A 38 -7.40 5.18 -6.37
N LEU A 39 -6.77 4.45 -5.46
CA LEU A 39 -7.38 3.99 -4.21
C LEU A 39 -7.77 5.17 -3.31
N SER A 40 -9.03 5.24 -2.88
CA SER A 40 -9.55 6.23 -1.95
C SER A 40 -10.56 5.58 -1.00
N ASN A 41 -10.04 4.98 0.07
CA ASN A 41 -10.83 4.19 1.03
C ASN A 41 -11.37 2.91 0.40
N ASP A 42 -10.58 2.22 -0.40
CA ASP A 42 -11.00 1.00 -1.08
C ASP A 42 -10.51 -0.25 -0.35
N PRO A 43 -11.28 -1.35 -0.36
CA PRO A 43 -10.78 -2.64 0.12
C PRO A 43 -9.55 -3.04 -0.70
N ILE A 44 -8.48 -3.43 0.00
CA ILE A 44 -7.22 -3.83 -0.63
C ILE A 44 -6.86 -5.28 -0.32
N GLN A 45 -5.98 -5.82 -1.14
CA GLN A 45 -5.23 -7.04 -0.85
C GLN A 45 -3.73 -6.77 -0.96
N PHE A 46 -2.95 -7.64 -0.32
CA PHE A 46 -1.49 -7.62 -0.41
C PHE A 46 -1.01 -8.68 -1.38
N VAL A 47 -0.09 -8.30 -2.26
CA VAL A 47 0.58 -9.21 -3.19
C VAL A 47 2.03 -9.39 -2.74
N TYR A 48 2.40 -10.65 -2.50
CA TYR A 48 3.73 -11.05 -2.09
C TYR A 48 4.44 -11.78 -3.22
N LEU A 49 5.63 -11.32 -3.59
CA LEU A 49 6.54 -12.06 -4.47
C LEU A 49 7.89 -12.29 -3.77
N PRO A 50 8.53 -13.47 -3.96
CA PRO A 50 9.76 -13.81 -3.23
C PRO A 50 10.93 -12.83 -3.40
N HIS A 51 10.97 -12.11 -4.53
CA HIS A 51 12.04 -11.17 -4.85
C HIS A 51 11.75 -9.73 -4.38
N TRP A 52 10.56 -9.46 -3.81
CA TRP A 52 10.23 -8.14 -3.27
C TRP A 52 10.62 -8.06 -1.79
N ARG A 53 11.18 -6.90 -1.40
CA ARG A 53 11.53 -6.62 -0.01
C ARG A 53 10.30 -6.46 0.89
N LYS A 54 9.16 -6.05 0.33
CA LYS A 54 7.88 -5.84 1.01
C LYS A 54 6.72 -6.20 0.07
N PRO A 55 5.53 -6.53 0.58
CA PRO A 55 4.35 -6.70 -0.27
C PRO A 55 3.98 -5.38 -0.95
N LYS A 56 3.24 -5.52 -2.05
CA LYS A 56 2.55 -4.41 -2.73
C LYS A 56 1.05 -4.52 -2.51
N THR A 57 0.33 -3.45 -2.84
CA THR A 57 -1.11 -3.34 -2.60
C THR A 57 -1.87 -3.08 -3.89
N CYS A 58 -3.04 -3.69 -4.02
CA CYS A 58 -4.02 -3.47 -5.08
C CYS A 58 -5.43 -3.56 -4.51
N HIS A 59 -6.45 -3.26 -5.32
CA HIS A 59 -7.83 -3.56 -4.96
C HIS A 59 -8.00 -5.04 -4.64
N ALA A 60 -8.86 -5.33 -3.66
CA ALA A 60 -9.15 -6.68 -3.20
C ALA A 60 -9.82 -7.58 -4.27
N ASP A 61 -10.44 -7.01 -5.29
CA ASP A 61 -11.09 -7.72 -6.40
C ASP A 61 -10.17 -7.93 -7.62
N ARG A 62 -8.95 -7.38 -7.59
CA ARG A 62 -7.98 -7.53 -8.68
C ARG A 62 -7.50 -8.98 -8.78
N GLU A 63 -7.69 -9.61 -9.94
CA GLU A 63 -7.07 -10.90 -10.23
C GLU A 63 -5.55 -10.75 -10.38
N ILE A 64 -4.80 -11.62 -9.70
CA ILE A 64 -3.33 -11.63 -9.74
C ILE A 64 -2.87 -12.87 -10.50
N THR A 65 -2.41 -12.65 -11.73
CA THR A 65 -1.77 -13.69 -12.53
C THR A 65 -0.26 -13.61 -12.36
N LEU A 66 0.35 -14.71 -11.95
CA LEU A 66 1.80 -14.88 -11.92
C LEU A 66 2.21 -15.59 -13.21
N GLU A 67 2.88 -14.88 -14.10
CA GLU A 67 3.51 -15.46 -15.30
C GLU A 67 4.89 -16.05 -14.99
#